data_AF-A0A838MV02-F1
#
_entry.id   AF-A0A838MV02-F1
#
_cell.length_a   1.000
_cell.length_b   1.000
_cell.length_c   1.000
_cell.angle_alpha   90.00
_cell.angle_beta   90.00
_cell.angle_gamma   90.00
#
_symmetry.space_group_name_H-M   'P 1'
#
loop_
_entity.id
_entity.type
_entity.pdbx_description
1 polymer ?
#
loop_
_entity_poly.entity_id
_entity_poly.type
_entity_poly.pdbx_seq_one_letter_code
_entity_poly.pdbx_strand_id
1 'polypeptide(L)'
;MSQVKPALAQSSFPVQLRELGIYKLNDGREYIVSTLYQDGCCLYSTQSWQMFGNAEFWVRPDGQLIHDGRPTRWGVKDLIDTGLTSKYPKASNFIV
;
A
#
# COMPACT_ATOMS: atom_id res chain seq x y z
N MET A 1 -13.89 -29.51 -12.39
CA MET A 1 -13.05 -28.73 -13.32
C MET A 1 -12.51 -27.53 -12.58
N SER A 2 -11.20 -27.34 -12.65
CA SER A 2 -10.37 -26.57 -11.72
C SER A 2 -10.74 -25.10 -11.57
N GLN A 3 -10.65 -24.61 -10.32
CA GLN A 3 -10.67 -23.18 -9.97
C GLN A 3 -9.67 -22.40 -10.82
N VAL A 4 -10.17 -21.52 -11.67
CA VAL A 4 -9.38 -20.41 -12.22
C VAL A 4 -9.35 -19.33 -11.13
N LYS A 5 -8.28 -19.32 -10.33
CA LYS A 5 -7.90 -18.13 -9.56
C LYS A 5 -7.71 -17.00 -10.58
N PRO A 6 -8.41 -15.86 -10.49
CA PRO A 6 -8.04 -14.73 -11.31
C PRO A 6 -6.61 -14.35 -10.89
N ALA A 7 -5.67 -14.47 -11.82
CA ALA A 7 -4.37 -13.86 -11.68
C ALA A 7 -4.65 -12.39 -11.40
N LEU A 8 -4.28 -11.93 -10.20
CA LEU A 8 -4.36 -10.54 -9.78
C LEU A 8 -3.86 -9.69 -10.94
N ALA A 9 -4.77 -8.94 -11.55
CA ALA A 9 -4.46 -8.08 -12.67
C ALA A 9 -3.25 -7.24 -12.25
N GLN A 10 -2.13 -7.46 -12.93
CA GLN A 10 -0.92 -6.68 -12.72
C GLN A 10 -1.27 -5.25 -13.13
N SER A 11 -1.71 -4.45 -12.16
CA SER A 11 -1.90 -3.02 -12.35
C SER A 11 -0.59 -2.49 -12.92
N SER A 12 -0.64 -2.07 -14.18
CA SER A 12 0.51 -1.74 -15.02
C SER A 12 1.10 -0.40 -14.62
N PHE A 13 1.48 -0.28 -13.35
CA PHE A 13 2.28 0.82 -12.86
C PHE A 13 3.69 0.64 -13.43
N PRO A 14 4.34 1.70 -13.95
CA PRO A 14 5.73 1.63 -14.38
C PRO A 14 6.69 1.28 -13.22
N VAL A 15 6.20 1.30 -11.98
CA VAL A 15 6.89 0.89 -10.76
C VAL A 15 6.01 -0.14 -10.04
N GLN A 16 6.45 -1.40 -9.99
CA GLN A 16 5.78 -2.43 -9.20
C GLN A 16 6.13 -2.24 -7.72
N LEU A 17 5.14 -1.85 -6.92
CA LEU A 17 5.27 -1.84 -5.47
C LEU A 17 5.11 -3.26 -4.93
N ARG A 18 5.94 -3.62 -3.94
CA ARG A 18 5.91 -4.93 -3.29
C ARG A 18 4.82 -4.95 -2.23
N GLU A 19 3.99 -5.99 -2.21
CA GLU A 19 3.02 -6.21 -1.13
C GLU A 19 3.74 -6.22 0.22
N LEU A 20 3.23 -5.43 1.18
CA LEU A 20 3.83 -5.16 2.49
C LEU A 20 5.23 -4.53 2.45
N GLY A 21 5.72 -4.07 1.30
CA GLY A 21 6.97 -3.33 1.21
C GLY A 21 6.91 -2.03 1.99
N ILE A 22 8.02 -1.67 2.64
CA ILE A 22 8.15 -0.38 3.34
C ILE A 22 8.86 0.59 2.39
N TYR A 23 8.18 1.70 2.09
CA TYR A 23 8.66 2.75 1.22
C TYR A 23 8.73 4.06 1.98
N LYS A 24 9.68 4.92 1.60
CA LYS A 24 9.87 6.22 2.21
C LYS A 24 9.55 7.33 1.21
N LEU A 25 8.80 8.33 1.63
CA LEU A 25 8.62 9.57 0.87
C LEU A 25 9.70 10.59 1.26
N ASN A 26 9.92 11.60 0.41
CA ASN A 26 10.88 12.69 0.67
C ASN A 26 10.53 13.57 1.88
N ASP A 27 9.35 13.38 2.49
CA ASP A 27 9.00 14.00 3.77
C ASP A 27 9.62 13.27 4.98
N GLY A 28 10.31 12.16 4.75
CA GLY A 28 10.97 11.38 5.78
C GLY A 28 10.09 10.29 6.39
N ARG A 29 8.80 10.19 6.03
CA ARG A 29 7.87 9.22 6.58
C ARG A 29 7.89 7.90 5.81
N GLU A 30 7.61 6.84 6.54
CA GLU A 30 7.58 5.47 6.05
C GLU A 30 6.14 4.97 5.89
N TYR A 31 5.94 4.23 4.81
CA TYR A 31 4.64 3.77 4.38
C TYR A 31 4.70 2.31 3.98
N ILE A 32 3.70 1.57 4.42
CA ILE A 32 3.53 0.16 4.13
C ILE A 32 2.53 0.05 2.99
N VAL A 33 2.95 -0.62 1.92
CA VAL A 33 2.11 -0.87 0.75
C VAL A 33 1.19 -2.05 1.01
N SER A 34 -0.07 -1.90 0.59
CA SER A 34 -1.02 -3.00 0.41
C SER A 34 -1.61 -2.94 -0.99
N THR A 35 -1.43 -4.02 -1.74
CA THR A 35 -1.96 -4.29 -3.07
C THR A 35 -3.15 -5.25 -3.01
N LEU A 36 -3.73 -5.49 -1.82
CA LEU A 36 -4.86 -6.41 -1.64
C LEU A 36 -6.16 -5.91 -2.28
N TYR A 37 -6.26 -4.62 -2.60
CA TYR A 37 -7.47 -4.04 -3.16
C TYR A 37 -7.51 -4.23 -4.68
N GLN A 38 -8.63 -4.78 -5.17
CA GLN A 38 -8.83 -5.15 -6.57
C GLN A 38 -8.67 -3.97 -7.55
N ASP A 39 -8.95 -2.75 -7.09
CA ASP A 39 -8.93 -1.53 -7.90
C ASP A 39 -7.70 -0.63 -7.67
N GLY A 40 -6.74 -1.04 -6.84
CA GLY A 40 -5.58 -0.18 -6.61
C GLY A 40 -4.63 -0.61 -5.49
N CYS A 41 -3.55 0.16 -5.40
CA CYS A 41 -2.59 0.07 -4.32
C CYS A 41 -2.92 1.15 -3.28
N CYS A 42 -2.72 0.85 -2.00
CA CYS A 42 -2.85 1.83 -0.93
C CYS A 42 -1.64 1.79 0.00
N LEU A 43 -1.39 2.92 0.66
CA LEU A 43 -0.27 3.12 1.55
C LEU A 43 -0.78 3.45 2.95
N TYR A 44 -0.29 2.71 3.93
CA TYR A 44 -0.56 2.93 5.33
C TYR A 44 0.65 3.56 5.98
N SER A 45 0.47 4.53 6.88
CA SER A 45 1.54 4.84 7.82
C SER A 45 1.84 3.63 8.67
N THR A 46 3.07 3.54 9.17
CA THR A 46 3.48 2.46 10.08
C THR A 46 2.57 2.37 11.31
N GLN A 47 2.11 3.51 11.83
CA GLN A 47 1.16 3.59 12.94
C GLN A 47 -0.22 3.05 12.55
N SER A 48 -0.81 3.53 11.45
CA SER A 48 -2.12 3.05 10.98
C SER A 48 -2.10 1.56 10.68
N TRP A 49 -1.00 1.06 10.09
CA TRP A 49 -0.85 -0.37 9.81
C TRP A 49 -0.92 -1.21 11.08
N GLN A 50 -0.17 -0.85 12.13
CA GLN A 50 -0.15 -1.60 13.39
C GLN A 50 -1.51 -1.63 14.11
N MET A 51 -2.32 -0.59 13.94
CA MET A 51 -3.62 -0.45 14.59
C MET A 51 -4.79 -0.97 13.76
N PHE A 52 -4.54 -1.59 12.59
CA PHE A 52 -5.58 -1.89 11.60
C PHE A 52 -6.42 -0.64 11.23
N GLY A 53 -5.76 0.51 11.16
CA GLY A 53 -6.34 1.79 10.79
C GLY A 53 -6.55 1.95 9.28
N ASN A 54 -6.94 3.15 8.88
CA ASN A 54 -7.19 3.48 7.48
C ASN A 54 -5.90 3.74 6.69
N ALA A 55 -5.96 3.49 5.38
CA ALA A 55 -4.90 3.90 4.45
C ALA A 55 -4.77 5.43 4.47
N GLU A 56 -3.53 5.92 4.51
CA GLU A 56 -3.23 7.35 4.42
C GLU A 56 -3.27 7.80 2.96
N PHE A 57 -2.74 6.98 2.04
CA PHE A 57 -2.79 7.28 0.61
C PHE A 57 -3.39 6.16 -0.21
N TRP A 58 -4.07 6.56 -1.28
CA TRP A 58 -4.54 5.69 -2.36
C TRP A 58 -3.75 5.97 -3.62
N VAL A 59 -3.36 4.93 -4.35
CA VAL A 59 -2.64 5.05 -5.62
C VAL A 59 -3.67 5.02 -6.75
N ARG A 60 -3.75 6.10 -7.52
CA ARG A 60 -4.51 6.14 -8.77
C ARG A 60 -3.83 5.28 -9.84
N PRO A 61 -4.58 4.84 -10.87
CA PRO A 61 -4.02 4.09 -12.00
C PRO A 61 -2.86 4.78 -12.73
N ASP A 62 -2.77 6.11 -12.71
CA ASP A 62 -1.67 6.90 -13.27
C ASP A 62 -0.41 6.96 -12.37
N GLY A 63 -0.49 6.37 -11.17
CA GLY A 63 0.58 6.37 -10.18
C GLY A 63 0.57 7.60 -9.27
N GLN A 64 -0.44 8.46 -9.31
CA GLN A 64 -0.59 9.60 -8.39
C GLN A 64 -1.09 9.14 -7.01
N LEU A 65 -0.48 9.62 -5.92
CA LEU A 65 -1.01 9.40 -4.58
C LEU A 65 -2.14 10.40 -4.27
N ILE A 66 -3.26 9.88 -3.76
CA ILE A 66 -4.40 10.62 -3.24
C ILE A 66 -4.39 10.56 -1.72
N HIS A 67 -4.58 11.71 -1.06
CA HIS A 67 -4.84 11.82 0.38
C HIS A 67 -6.22 12.47 0.58
N ASP A 68 -7.10 11.88 1.38
CA ASP A 68 -8.46 12.38 1.62
C ASP A 68 -9.24 12.78 0.35
N GLY A 69 -9.15 11.94 -0.70
CA GLY A 69 -9.82 12.18 -1.98
C GLY A 69 -9.15 13.25 -2.87
N ARG A 70 -8.08 13.90 -2.41
CA ARG A 70 -7.35 14.93 -3.17
C ARG A 70 -6.01 14.41 -3.68
N PRO A 71 -5.64 14.69 -4.95
CA PRO A 71 -4.32 14.36 -5.45
C PRO A 71 -3.25 15.13 -4.66
N THR A 72 -2.15 14.46 -4.36
CA THR A 72 -0.99 15.06 -3.71
C THR A 72 0.06 15.45 -4.73
N ARG A 73 1.15 16.08 -4.28
CA ARG A 73 2.33 16.33 -5.13
C ARG A 73 3.18 15.07 -5.37
N TRP A 74 2.89 13.97 -4.67
CA TRP A 74 3.68 12.75 -4.69
C TRP A 74 3.03 11.68 -5.55
N GLY A 75 3.83 10.98 -6.32
CA GLY A 75 3.46 9.75 -7.01
C GLY A 75 4.25 8.56 -6.52
N VAL A 76 3.95 7.39 -7.09
CA VAL A 76 4.66 6.14 -6.81
C VAL A 76 6.16 6.25 -7.11
N LYS A 77 6.55 7.13 -8.05
CA LYS A 77 7.96 7.37 -8.40
C LYS A 77 8.74 8.12 -7.30
N ASP A 78 8.05 8.83 -6.42
CA ASP A 78 8.65 9.51 -5.27
C ASP A 78 8.87 8.56 -4.08
N LEU A 79 8.38 7.32 -4.17
CA LEU A 79 8.57 6.29 -3.16
C LEU A 79 9.96 5.66 -3.30
N ILE A 80 10.76 5.78 -2.25
CA ILE A 80 12.07 5.16 -2.14
C ILE A 80 11.88 3.81 -1.44
N ASP A 81 12.21 2.72 -2.13
CA ASP A 81 12.20 1.38 -1.52
C ASP A 81 13.28 1.31 -0.44
N THR A 82 12.88 0.93 0.78
CA THR A 82 13.82 0.73 1.89
C THR A 82 14.46 -0.65 1.89
N GLY A 83 13.98 -1.57 1.05
CA GLY A 83 14.32 -2.98 1.07
C GLY A 83 13.60 -3.77 2.17
N LEU A 84 12.97 -3.09 3.14
CA LEU A 84 12.27 -3.72 4.26
C LEU A 84 10.86 -4.16 3.86
N THR A 85 10.33 -5.12 4.62
CA THR A 85 8.98 -5.66 4.44
C THR A 85 8.30 -5.76 5.81
N SER A 86 7.09 -5.24 5.88
CA SER A 86 6.23 -5.33 7.06
C SER A 86 5.59 -6.71 7.16
N LYS A 87 5.01 -7.02 8.33
CA LYS A 87 4.17 -8.19 8.53
C LYS A 87 2.74 -7.71 8.77
N TYR A 88 1.75 -8.51 8.40
CA TYR A 88 0.39 -8.26 8.87
C TYR A 88 0.42 -8.19 10.39
N PRO A 89 -0.26 -7.20 11.00
CA PRO A 89 -0.36 -7.16 12.44
C PRO A 89 -1.02 -8.48 12.87
N LYS A 90 -0.50 -9.09 13.93
CA LYS A 90 -1.21 -10.23 14.51
C LYS A 90 -2.54 -9.69 15.02
N ALA A 91 -3.64 -10.37 14.69
CA ALA A 91 -4.88 -10.17 15.44
C ALA A 91 -4.57 -10.58 16.88
N SER A 92 -4.11 -9.65 17.71
CA SER A 92 -3.99 -9.87 19.13
C SER A 92 -5.40 -10.14 19.61
N ASN A 93 -5.63 -11.36 20.10
CA ASN A 93 -6.89 -11.83 20.65
C ASN A 93 -7.65 -10.69 21.35
N PHE A 94 -8.67 -10.16 20.68
CA PHE A 94 -9.74 -9.45 21.37
C PHE A 94 -10.46 -10.51 22.18
N ILE A 95 -10.02 -10.71 23.43
CA ILE A 95 -10.82 -11.43 24.42
C ILE A 95 -11.96 -10.47 24.78
N VAL A 96 -13.13 -10.79 24.24
CA VAL A 96 -14.43 -10.23 24.65
C VAL A 96 -14.84 -10.83 25.99
#